data_AF-A0A9W3P7F4-F1
#
_entry.id   AF-A0A9W3P7F4-F1
#
_cell.length_a   1.000
_cell.length_b   1.000
_cell.length_c   1.000
_cell.angle_alpha   90.00
_cell.angle_beta   90.00
_cell.angle_gamma   90.00
#
_symmetry.space_group_name_H-M   'P 1'
#
loop_
_entity.id
_entity.type
_entity.pdbx_description
1 polymer ?
#
loop_
_entity_poly.entity_id
_entity_poly.type
_entity_poly.pdbx_seq_one_letter_code
_entity_poly.pdbx_strand_id
1 'polypeptide(L)'
;MPSPLAATAGTDGWISIILGWIITSIIGVLIILMLQKNPNKNFTQVLTTYFGKWLGAIFLFLYAFYLFFAAFNTLLKATDIVKVWIFPSIPTYQIVILLLLPFIILAQSGIRALTSYSMLVFFFTAWMPILLLFALKSNYNPLHLLPILKDGIYPIVRATKETITPYAGLEIAYFIYPFLQKKEKAIKGILIANTGTMFFYIYATILTYIYFSPEGIKDVIWPVFHLLKGIRFSFIERLEIIYIAYYLIVFSTTIYPYLFFSLHSMTTICSRISRNWIIVSSILLIVGVFTFFNPNLNQIVFIYFLMDIFNIIFFVLFPVFLFIYSILFTWLTRRKQL
;
A
#
# COMPACT_ATOMS: atom_id res chain seq x y z
N MET A 1 9.08 -5.47 -4.33
CA MET A 1 8.35 -6.32 -5.30
C MET A 1 9.28 -7.07 -6.26
N PRO A 2 10.29 -6.50 -6.93
CA PRO A 2 11.00 -7.22 -8.00
C PRO A 2 11.72 -8.51 -7.58
N SER A 3 12.40 -8.51 -6.42
CA SER A 3 13.10 -9.69 -5.89
C SER A 3 12.14 -10.85 -5.54
N PRO A 4 11.05 -10.66 -4.76
CA PRO A 4 10.07 -11.72 -4.52
C PRO A 4 9.44 -12.33 -5.78
N LEU A 5 9.18 -11.50 -6.81
CA LEU A 5 8.71 -11.98 -8.11
C LEU A 5 9.76 -12.85 -8.81
N ALA A 6 11.02 -12.43 -8.78
CA ALA A 6 12.12 -13.19 -9.37
C ALA A 6 12.40 -14.51 -8.62
N ALA A 7 12.22 -14.52 -7.29
CA ALA A 7 12.35 -15.72 -6.48
C ALA A 7 11.27 -16.77 -6.81
N THR A 8 10.07 -16.34 -7.22
CA THR A 8 8.94 -17.24 -7.47
C THR A 8 8.77 -17.62 -8.94
N ALA A 9 8.97 -16.68 -9.86
CA ALA A 9 8.70 -16.83 -11.29
C ALA A 9 9.91 -16.49 -12.18
N GLY A 10 11.10 -16.30 -11.60
CA GLY A 10 12.27 -15.89 -12.36
C GLY A 10 12.06 -14.55 -13.06
N THR A 11 12.69 -14.40 -14.23
CA THR A 11 12.61 -13.16 -15.02
C THR A 11 11.26 -12.97 -15.69
N ASP A 12 10.36 -13.97 -15.66
CA ASP A 12 8.98 -13.86 -16.14
C ASP A 12 8.02 -13.23 -15.11
N GLY A 13 8.51 -12.95 -13.89
CA GLY A 13 7.71 -12.39 -12.79
C GLY A 13 7.05 -11.04 -13.09
N TRP A 14 7.53 -10.30 -14.10
CA TRP A 14 6.87 -9.05 -14.53
C TRP A 14 5.47 -9.30 -15.11
N ILE A 15 5.20 -10.48 -15.68
CA ILE A 15 3.88 -10.85 -16.22
C ILE A 15 2.86 -10.99 -15.07
N SER A 16 3.30 -11.48 -13.91
CA SER A 16 2.48 -11.58 -12.70
C SER A 16 1.94 -10.22 -12.24
N ILE A 17 2.63 -9.12 -12.57
CA ILE A 17 2.19 -7.75 -12.26
C ILE A 17 0.90 -7.40 -13.02
N ILE A 18 0.77 -7.87 -14.26
CA ILE A 18 -0.43 -7.69 -15.09
C ILE A 18 -1.58 -8.51 -14.53
N LEU A 19 -1.33 -9.77 -14.15
CA LEU A 19 -2.35 -10.61 -13.51
C LEU A 19 -2.82 -10.00 -12.18
N GLY A 20 -1.88 -9.49 -11.39
CA GLY A 20 -2.15 -8.76 -10.16
C GLY A 20 -3.04 -7.55 -10.40
N TRP A 21 -2.70 -6.74 -11.40
CA TRP A 21 -3.50 -5.57 -11.81
C TRP A 21 -4.92 -5.95 -12.23
N ILE A 22 -5.13 -7.06 -12.95
CA ILE A 22 -6.48 -7.52 -13.32
C ILE A 22 -7.28 -7.84 -12.05
N ILE A 23 -6.71 -8.64 -11.15
CA ILE A 23 -7.39 -9.05 -9.90
C ILE A 23 -7.73 -7.84 -9.04
N THR A 24 -6.77 -6.93 -8.82
CA THR A 24 -6.99 -5.75 -7.96
C THR A 24 -7.88 -4.70 -8.61
N SER A 25 -7.88 -4.60 -9.93
CA SER A 25 -8.85 -3.78 -10.67
C SER A 25 -10.27 -4.29 -10.48
N ILE A 26 -10.48 -5.60 -10.58
CA ILE A 26 -11.78 -6.23 -10.30
C ILE A 26 -12.22 -5.91 -8.87
N ILE A 27 -11.34 -6.13 -7.90
CA ILE A 27 -11.61 -5.80 -6.47
C ILE A 27 -12.00 -4.33 -6.32
N GLY A 28 -11.23 -3.41 -6.88
CA GLY A 28 -11.52 -1.97 -6.85
C GLY A 28 -12.89 -1.65 -7.45
N VAL A 29 -13.25 -2.27 -8.57
CA VAL A 29 -14.59 -2.12 -9.18
C VAL A 29 -15.68 -2.65 -8.24
N LEU A 30 -15.50 -3.81 -7.61
CA LEU A 30 -16.47 -4.37 -6.66
C LEU A 30 -16.72 -3.42 -5.47
N ILE A 31 -15.65 -2.80 -4.96
CA ILE A 31 -15.74 -1.79 -3.89
C ILE A 31 -16.63 -0.63 -4.34
N ILE A 32 -16.36 -0.05 -5.51
CA ILE A 32 -17.14 1.08 -6.03
C ILE A 32 -18.59 0.69 -6.32
N LEU A 33 -18.84 -0.47 -6.93
CA LEU A 33 -20.20 -0.94 -7.21
C LEU A 33 -21.02 -1.15 -5.92
N MET A 34 -20.39 -1.63 -4.84
CA MET A 34 -21.05 -1.73 -3.54
C MET A 34 -21.41 -0.34 -2.98
N LEU A 35 -20.48 0.61 -3.08
CA LEU A 35 -20.67 1.98 -2.59
C LEU A 35 -21.70 2.77 -3.42
N GLN A 36 -21.84 2.47 -4.72
CA GLN A 36 -22.88 3.06 -5.58
C GLN A 36 -24.31 2.74 -5.10
N LYS A 37 -24.52 1.60 -4.43
CA LYS A 37 -25.82 1.26 -3.81
C LYS A 37 -26.11 2.10 -2.56
N ASN A 38 -25.09 2.74 -1.97
CA ASN A 38 -25.19 3.51 -0.74
C ASN A 38 -24.50 4.87 -0.87
N PRO A 39 -24.90 5.73 -1.83
CA PRO A 39 -24.07 6.84 -2.27
C PRO A 39 -23.81 7.90 -1.19
N ASN A 40 -24.71 8.05 -0.23
CA ASN A 40 -24.65 9.08 0.82
C ASN A 40 -24.25 8.52 2.19
N LYS A 41 -23.85 7.25 2.26
CA LYS A 41 -23.49 6.60 3.52
C LYS A 41 -21.98 6.47 3.65
N ASN A 42 -21.45 6.82 4.80
CA ASN A 42 -20.06 6.52 5.15
C ASN A 42 -19.87 5.03 5.39
N PHE A 43 -18.64 4.52 5.33
CA PHE A 43 -18.36 3.09 5.48
C PHE A 43 -18.96 2.48 6.77
N THR A 44 -18.87 3.18 7.90
CA THR A 44 -19.54 2.81 9.16
C THR A 44 -21.05 2.62 8.99
N GLN A 45 -21.72 3.54 8.29
CA GLN A 45 -23.17 3.48 8.05
C GLN A 45 -23.53 2.36 7.07
N VAL A 46 -22.67 2.08 6.09
CA VAL A 46 -22.81 0.93 5.18
C VAL A 46 -22.77 -0.37 5.97
N LEU A 47 -21.75 -0.57 6.82
CA LEU A 47 -21.65 -1.75 7.67
C LEU A 47 -22.82 -1.88 8.64
N THR A 48 -23.27 -0.76 9.23
CA THR A 48 -24.43 -0.74 10.13
C THR A 48 -25.73 -1.07 9.39
N THR A 49 -25.89 -0.64 8.14
CA THR A 49 -27.06 -0.96 7.31
C THR A 49 -27.13 -2.46 7.02
N TYR A 50 -25.99 -3.06 6.69
CA TYR A 50 -25.93 -4.47 6.28
C TYR A 50 -25.95 -5.45 7.45
N PHE A 51 -25.21 -5.17 8.52
CA PHE A 51 -25.02 -6.12 9.62
C PHE A 51 -25.66 -5.68 10.95
N GLY A 52 -26.26 -4.50 10.99
CA GLY A 52 -26.75 -3.89 12.23
C GLY A 52 -25.63 -3.25 13.06
N LYS A 53 -26.01 -2.64 14.19
CA LYS A 53 -25.10 -1.82 15.02
C LYS A 53 -23.94 -2.62 15.63
N TRP A 54 -24.23 -3.81 16.14
CA TRP A 54 -23.24 -4.63 16.86
C TRP A 54 -22.22 -5.27 15.92
N LEU A 55 -22.67 -6.08 14.96
CA LEU A 55 -21.77 -6.72 13.99
C LEU A 55 -21.09 -5.69 13.07
N GLY A 56 -21.79 -4.61 12.70
CA GLY A 56 -21.19 -3.52 11.93
C GLY A 56 -20.04 -2.83 12.66
N ALA A 57 -20.14 -2.65 13.99
CA ALA A 57 -19.06 -2.11 14.80
C ALA A 57 -17.86 -3.07 14.90
N ILE A 58 -18.10 -4.39 14.98
CA ILE A 58 -17.02 -5.40 14.98
C ILE A 58 -16.26 -5.37 13.64
N PHE A 59 -16.97 -5.39 12.50
CA PHE A 59 -16.32 -5.29 11.20
C PHE A 59 -15.54 -3.99 11.04
N LEU A 60 -16.08 -2.87 11.51
CA LEU A 60 -15.38 -1.59 11.47
C LEU A 60 -14.12 -1.60 12.34
N PHE A 61 -14.17 -2.21 13.52
CA PHE A 61 -13.02 -2.37 14.42
C PHE A 61 -11.92 -3.19 13.76
N LEU A 62 -12.26 -4.37 13.21
CA LEU A 62 -11.33 -5.24 12.50
C LEU A 62 -10.69 -4.52 11.31
N TYR A 63 -11.48 -3.76 10.56
CA TYR A 63 -10.99 -2.99 9.43
C TYR A 63 -10.05 -1.85 9.86
N ALA A 64 -10.38 -1.15 10.95
CA ALA A 64 -9.52 -0.11 11.49
C ALA A 64 -8.20 -0.68 12.03
N PHE A 65 -8.24 -1.85 12.67
CA PHE A 65 -7.04 -2.58 13.08
C PHE A 65 -6.18 -2.97 11.87
N TYR A 66 -6.79 -3.50 10.81
CA TYR A 66 -6.11 -3.78 9.54
C TYR A 66 -5.38 -2.54 9.00
N LEU A 67 -6.08 -1.40 8.89
CA LEU A 67 -5.47 -0.16 8.42
C LEU A 67 -4.35 0.33 9.34
N PHE A 68 -4.52 0.23 10.66
CA PHE A 68 -3.49 0.58 11.63
C PHE A 68 -2.24 -0.28 11.46
N PHE A 69 -2.42 -1.59 11.36
CA PHE A 69 -1.33 -2.54 11.17
C PHE A 69 -0.64 -2.33 9.81
N ALA A 70 -1.39 -2.02 8.75
CA ALA A 70 -0.85 -1.69 7.43
C ALA A 70 0.04 -0.45 7.48
N ALA A 71 -0.38 0.60 8.19
CA ALA A 71 0.43 1.79 8.39
C ALA A 71 1.68 1.50 9.23
N PHE A 72 1.54 0.76 10.33
CA PHE A 72 2.66 0.34 11.18
C PHE A 72 3.69 -0.47 10.39
N ASN A 73 3.25 -1.44 9.59
CA ASN A 73 4.12 -2.27 8.75
C ASN A 73 4.86 -1.44 7.69
N THR A 74 4.17 -0.45 7.11
CA THR A 74 4.79 0.46 6.14
C THR A 74 5.81 1.38 6.79
N LEU A 75 5.53 1.85 8.01
CA LEU A 75 6.46 2.63 8.82
C LEU A 75 7.69 1.81 9.21
N LEU A 76 7.52 0.54 9.59
CA LEU A 76 8.63 -0.39 9.86
C LEU A 76 9.55 -0.53 8.65
N LYS A 77 8.97 -0.79 7.46
CA LYS A 77 9.73 -0.84 6.19
C LYS A 77 10.50 0.45 5.93
N ALA A 78 9.85 1.61 6.09
CA ALA A 78 10.50 2.90 5.89
C ALA A 78 11.67 3.10 6.87
N THR A 79 11.49 2.75 8.14
CA THR A 79 12.55 2.89 9.16
C THR A 79 13.71 1.94 8.92
N ASP A 80 13.45 0.71 8.49
CA ASP A 80 14.50 -0.28 8.17
C ASP A 80 15.34 0.21 7.00
N ILE A 81 14.71 0.77 5.96
CA ILE A 81 15.42 1.37 4.82
C ILE A 81 16.30 2.53 5.30
N VAL A 82 15.80 3.43 6.14
CA VAL A 82 16.61 4.55 6.66
C VAL A 82 17.80 4.04 7.47
N LYS A 83 17.59 3.06 8.36
CA LYS A 83 18.67 2.49 9.17
C LYS A 83 19.74 1.83 8.31
N VAL A 84 19.35 1.01 7.33
CA VAL A 84 20.33 0.29 6.53
C VAL A 84 21.12 1.22 5.60
N TRP A 85 20.50 2.28 5.08
CA TRP A 85 21.08 3.07 3.99
C TRP A 85 21.63 4.43 4.40
N ILE A 86 21.05 5.06 5.42
CA ILE A 86 21.33 6.45 5.78
C ILE A 86 21.91 6.56 7.19
N PHE A 87 21.20 6.06 8.20
CA PHE A 87 21.55 6.26 9.61
C PHE A 87 21.54 4.95 10.41
N PRO A 88 22.55 4.08 10.27
CA PRO A 88 22.62 2.79 10.98
C PRO A 88 22.64 2.93 12.51
N SER A 89 23.30 3.98 13.00
CA SER A 89 23.51 4.19 14.43
C SER A 89 22.33 4.87 15.15
N ILE A 90 21.37 5.45 14.41
CA ILE A 90 20.24 6.17 15.02
C ILE A 90 19.19 5.17 15.54
N PRO A 91 18.70 5.30 16.79
CA PRO A 91 17.61 4.47 17.30
C PRO A 91 16.33 4.57 16.45
N THR A 92 15.64 3.43 16.24
CA THR A 92 14.49 3.36 15.33
C THR A 92 13.35 4.31 15.74
N TYR A 93 13.11 4.46 17.05
CA TYR A 93 12.07 5.35 17.56
C TYR A 93 12.27 6.82 17.16
N GLN A 94 13.51 7.30 17.04
CA GLN A 94 13.80 8.69 16.65
C GLN A 94 13.38 8.94 15.19
N ILE A 95 13.65 7.98 14.31
CA ILE A 95 13.23 8.04 12.90
C ILE A 95 11.70 8.04 12.82
N VAL A 96 11.04 7.19 13.61
CA VAL A 96 9.58 7.12 13.67
C VAL A 96 8.95 8.44 14.12
N ILE A 97 9.46 9.06 15.19
CA ILE A 97 8.96 10.34 15.68
C ILE A 97 9.05 11.40 14.58
N LEU A 98 10.17 11.47 13.86
CA LEU A 98 10.36 12.42 12.76
C LEU A 98 9.38 12.16 11.60
N LEU A 99 9.15 10.91 11.23
CA LEU A 99 8.21 10.54 10.16
C LEU A 99 6.74 10.78 10.54
N LEU A 100 6.39 10.73 11.82
CA LEU A 100 5.02 10.93 12.32
C LEU A 100 4.70 12.39 12.67
N LEU A 101 5.69 13.27 12.81
CA LEU A 101 5.44 14.68 13.14
C LEU A 101 4.50 15.38 12.12
N PRO A 102 4.69 15.26 10.79
CA PRO A 102 3.78 15.86 9.83
C PRO A 102 2.36 15.25 9.89
N PHE A 103 2.26 13.98 10.28
CA PHE A 103 0.97 13.31 10.41
C PHE A 103 0.11 13.95 11.51
N ILE A 104 0.68 14.42 12.61
CA ILE A 104 -0.08 15.06 13.70
C ILE A 104 -0.86 16.28 13.17
N ILE A 105 -0.19 17.11 12.37
CA ILE A 105 -0.79 18.32 11.77
C ILE A 105 -1.86 17.93 10.74
N LEU A 106 -1.55 16.95 9.88
CA LEU A 106 -2.50 16.46 8.86
C LEU A 106 -3.74 15.80 9.48
N ALA A 107 -3.57 15.03 10.55
CA ALA A 107 -4.65 14.33 11.23
C ALA A 107 -5.69 15.32 11.78
N GLN A 108 -5.26 16.47 12.30
CA GLN A 108 -6.14 17.52 12.80
C GLN A 108 -6.85 18.27 11.66
N SER A 109 -6.17 18.45 10.52
CA SER A 109 -6.66 19.24 9.38
C SER A 109 -7.73 18.55 8.51
N GLY A 110 -7.98 17.26 8.73
CA GLY A 110 -9.09 16.52 8.10
C GLY A 110 -8.81 16.01 6.68
N ILE A 111 -9.84 15.43 6.05
CA ILE A 111 -9.71 14.70 4.78
C ILE A 111 -9.26 15.59 3.60
N ARG A 112 -9.64 16.87 3.61
CA ARG A 112 -9.24 17.82 2.55
C ARG A 112 -7.73 18.07 2.58
N ALA A 113 -7.15 18.23 3.75
CA ALA A 113 -5.70 18.38 3.89
C ALA A 113 -4.96 17.11 3.47
N LEU A 114 -5.46 15.93 3.85
CA LEU A 114 -4.88 14.64 3.47
C LEU A 114 -4.89 14.43 1.95
N THR A 115 -6.01 14.71 1.28
CA THR A 115 -6.12 14.56 -0.18
C THR A 115 -5.27 15.58 -0.94
N SER A 116 -5.22 16.84 -0.48
CA SER A 116 -4.30 17.85 -1.03
C SER A 116 -2.83 17.44 -0.87
N TYR A 117 -2.47 16.88 0.29
CA TYR A 117 -1.12 16.37 0.55
C TYR A 117 -0.77 15.23 -0.42
N SER A 118 -1.61 14.21 -0.55
CA SER A 118 -1.37 13.11 -1.48
C SER A 118 -1.24 13.58 -2.94
N MET A 119 -2.05 14.56 -3.35
CA MET A 119 -1.96 15.15 -4.68
C MET A 119 -0.64 15.90 -4.89
N LEU A 120 -0.21 16.71 -3.92
CA LEU A 120 1.08 17.40 -3.96
C LEU A 120 2.22 16.40 -4.09
N VAL A 121 2.25 15.36 -3.23
CA VAL A 121 3.30 14.35 -3.25
C VAL A 121 3.34 13.62 -4.59
N PHE A 122 2.19 13.29 -5.18
CA PHE A 122 2.12 12.65 -6.49
C PHE A 122 2.87 13.45 -7.56
N PHE A 123 2.56 14.75 -7.72
CA PHE A 123 3.25 15.59 -8.70
C PHE A 123 4.73 15.83 -8.32
N PHE A 124 5.00 15.98 -7.03
CA PHE A 124 6.35 16.23 -6.52
C PHE A 124 7.29 15.04 -6.71
N THR A 125 6.77 13.81 -6.82
CA THR A 125 7.54 12.56 -6.96
C THR A 125 7.44 11.94 -8.36
N ALA A 126 6.64 12.51 -9.27
CA ALA A 126 6.41 12.01 -10.62
C ALA A 126 7.69 11.91 -11.48
N TRP A 127 8.73 12.68 -11.16
CA TRP A 127 10.02 12.65 -11.86
C TRP A 127 10.94 11.51 -11.41
N MET A 128 10.73 10.94 -10.20
CA MET A 128 11.62 9.92 -9.63
C MET A 128 11.79 8.68 -10.51
N PRO A 129 10.75 8.13 -11.17
CA PRO A 129 10.91 6.96 -12.04
C PRO A 129 11.95 7.20 -13.14
N ILE A 130 12.05 8.42 -13.68
CA ILE A 130 12.98 8.76 -14.76
C ILE A 130 14.44 8.54 -14.32
N LEU A 131 14.75 8.75 -13.03
CA LEU A 131 16.10 8.52 -12.52
C LEU A 131 16.55 7.07 -12.69
N LEU A 132 15.64 6.11 -12.62
CA LEU A 132 15.97 4.70 -12.72
C LEU A 132 16.55 4.33 -14.10
N LEU A 133 16.22 5.07 -15.17
CA LEU A 133 16.82 4.84 -16.49
C LEU A 133 18.33 5.07 -16.50
N PHE A 134 18.82 6.05 -15.73
CA PHE A 134 20.24 6.37 -15.71
C PHE A 134 21.08 5.24 -15.10
N ALA A 135 20.48 4.37 -14.26
CA ALA A 135 21.17 3.21 -13.71
C ALA A 135 21.62 2.23 -14.80
N LEU A 136 20.87 2.13 -15.91
CA LEU A 136 21.21 1.25 -17.02
C LEU A 136 22.51 1.64 -17.73
N LYS A 137 23.01 2.87 -17.58
CA LYS A 137 24.32 3.25 -18.14
C LYS A 137 25.47 2.44 -17.53
N SER A 138 25.32 1.98 -16.29
CA SER A 138 26.35 1.21 -15.59
C SER A 138 26.30 -0.27 -15.97
N ASN A 139 25.11 -0.84 -16.08
CA ASN A 139 24.93 -2.21 -16.52
C ASN A 139 23.60 -2.36 -17.27
N TYR A 140 23.68 -2.83 -18.52
CA TYR A 140 22.53 -3.02 -19.39
C TYR A 140 22.67 -4.36 -20.09
N ASN A 141 21.86 -5.35 -19.68
CA ASN A 141 21.78 -6.63 -20.37
C ASN A 141 20.33 -7.09 -20.55
N PRO A 142 19.68 -6.72 -21.67
CA PRO A 142 18.31 -7.13 -21.94
C PRO A 142 18.16 -8.63 -22.18
N LEU A 143 19.25 -9.35 -22.49
CA LEU A 143 19.22 -10.80 -22.68
C LEU A 143 18.89 -11.54 -21.38
N HIS A 144 19.03 -10.90 -20.22
CA HIS A 144 18.57 -11.47 -18.94
C HIS A 144 17.06 -11.74 -18.92
N LEU A 145 16.26 -11.05 -19.73
CA LEU A 145 14.82 -11.30 -19.85
C LEU A 145 14.48 -12.54 -20.70
N LEU A 146 15.48 -13.12 -21.38
CA LEU A 146 15.29 -14.27 -22.25
C LEU A 146 15.80 -15.57 -21.58
N PRO A 147 15.20 -16.73 -21.90
CA PRO A 147 13.97 -16.88 -22.68
C PRO A 147 12.72 -16.52 -21.85
N ILE A 148 11.68 -16.01 -22.53
CA ILE A 148 10.38 -15.72 -21.91
C ILE A 148 9.59 -17.02 -21.76
N LEU A 149 8.89 -17.19 -20.64
CA LEU A 149 8.11 -18.39 -20.28
C LEU A 149 8.96 -19.66 -20.15
N LYS A 150 10.18 -19.54 -19.62
CA LYS A 150 11.12 -20.66 -19.49
C LYS A 150 10.52 -21.84 -18.71
N ASP A 151 9.88 -21.54 -17.58
CA ASP A 151 9.32 -22.52 -16.64
C ASP A 151 7.77 -22.63 -16.79
N GLY A 152 7.22 -22.10 -17.88
CA GLY A 152 5.79 -22.08 -18.18
C GLY A 152 4.97 -21.08 -17.35
N ILE A 153 3.64 -21.24 -17.38
CA ILE A 153 2.69 -20.26 -16.82
C ILE A 153 2.49 -20.43 -15.30
N TYR A 154 2.70 -21.64 -14.78
CA TYR A 154 2.40 -21.94 -13.37
C TYR A 154 3.18 -21.05 -12.37
N PRO A 155 4.50 -20.85 -12.52
CA PRO A 155 5.25 -19.96 -11.64
C PRO A 155 4.73 -18.51 -11.67
N ILE A 156 4.34 -18.02 -12.85
CA ILE A 156 3.80 -16.67 -13.06
C ILE A 156 2.49 -16.48 -12.28
N VAL A 157 1.57 -17.45 -12.38
CA VAL A 157 0.30 -17.41 -11.63
C VAL A 157 0.58 -17.45 -10.12
N ARG A 158 1.50 -18.32 -9.68
CA ARG A 158 1.90 -18.43 -8.27
C ARG A 158 2.49 -17.12 -7.74
N ALA A 159 3.32 -16.43 -8.53
CA ALA A 159 3.94 -15.15 -8.17
C ALA A 159 2.94 -13.98 -8.13
N THR A 160 1.72 -14.14 -8.67
CA THR A 160 0.68 -13.10 -8.62
C THR A 160 0.33 -12.71 -7.19
N LYS A 161 0.43 -13.63 -6.22
CA LYS A 161 0.18 -13.34 -4.80
C LYS A 161 1.13 -12.26 -4.25
N GLU A 162 2.36 -12.20 -4.75
CA GLU A 162 3.39 -11.22 -4.32
C GLU A 162 3.05 -9.78 -4.76
N THR A 163 2.07 -9.63 -5.66
CA THR A 163 1.62 -8.33 -6.17
C THR A 163 0.47 -7.74 -5.35
N ILE A 164 -0.25 -8.54 -4.56
CA ILE A 164 -1.44 -8.11 -3.82
C ILE A 164 -1.10 -7.00 -2.82
N THR A 165 -0.07 -7.21 -1.99
CA THR A 165 0.36 -6.23 -1.00
C THR A 165 0.84 -4.91 -1.63
N PRO A 166 1.67 -4.91 -2.69
CA PRO A 166 1.99 -3.69 -3.44
C PRO A 166 0.76 -2.95 -3.99
N TYR A 167 -0.24 -3.65 -4.50
CA TYR A 167 -1.47 -3.03 -5.03
C TYR A 167 -2.50 -2.62 -3.97
N ALA A 168 -2.31 -3.00 -2.71
CA ALA A 168 -3.19 -2.58 -1.62
C ALA A 168 -3.19 -1.05 -1.49
N GLY A 169 -4.35 -0.48 -1.17
CA GLY A 169 -4.61 0.95 -1.09
C GLY A 169 -5.90 1.38 -1.78
N LEU A 170 -6.37 0.60 -2.75
CA LEU A 170 -7.64 0.87 -3.43
C LEU A 170 -8.83 0.82 -2.46
N GLU A 171 -8.71 0.07 -1.38
CA GLU A 171 -9.73 -0.08 -0.36
C GLU A 171 -9.95 1.17 0.51
N ILE A 172 -9.07 2.16 0.43
CA ILE A 172 -9.35 3.52 0.94
C ILE A 172 -10.61 4.11 0.29
N ALA A 173 -10.99 3.64 -0.90
CA ALA A 173 -12.23 4.02 -1.58
C ALA A 173 -13.47 3.94 -0.68
N TYR A 174 -13.53 2.97 0.25
CA TYR A 174 -14.63 2.87 1.22
C TYR A 174 -14.86 4.15 2.02
N PHE A 175 -13.79 4.87 2.34
CA PHE A 175 -13.84 6.06 3.18
C PHE A 175 -13.94 7.34 2.37
N ILE A 176 -13.32 7.41 1.19
CA ILE A 176 -13.29 8.64 0.37
C ILE A 176 -14.50 8.78 -0.54
N TYR A 177 -15.17 7.68 -0.89
CA TYR A 177 -16.28 7.68 -1.86
C TYR A 177 -17.43 8.65 -1.54
N PRO A 178 -17.90 8.78 -0.27
CA PRO A 178 -18.96 9.72 0.07
C PRO A 178 -18.61 11.17 -0.24
N PHE A 179 -17.32 11.51 -0.26
CA PHE A 179 -16.79 12.85 -0.49
C PHE A 179 -16.54 13.17 -1.97
N LEU A 180 -16.76 12.21 -2.88
CA LEU A 180 -16.59 12.45 -4.32
C LEU A 180 -17.68 13.37 -4.87
N GLN A 181 -17.27 14.40 -5.61
CA GLN A 181 -18.18 15.30 -6.33
C GLN A 181 -18.86 14.62 -7.51
N LYS A 182 -18.12 13.79 -8.26
CA LYS A 182 -18.57 13.09 -9.48
C LYS A 182 -18.47 11.57 -9.28
N LYS A 183 -19.42 11.00 -8.55
CA LYS A 183 -19.44 9.58 -8.14
C LYS A 183 -19.53 8.63 -9.34
N GLU A 184 -20.15 9.06 -10.44
CA GLU A 184 -20.23 8.34 -11.71
C GLU A 184 -18.86 8.07 -12.33
N LYS A 185 -17.84 8.88 -12.01
CA LYS A 185 -16.46 8.70 -12.49
C LYS A 185 -15.60 7.85 -11.55
N ALA A 186 -16.15 7.35 -10.44
CA ALA A 186 -15.36 6.63 -9.43
C ALA A 186 -14.70 5.36 -9.98
N ILE A 187 -15.40 4.57 -10.80
CA ILE A 187 -14.83 3.38 -11.46
C ILE A 187 -13.69 3.78 -12.41
N LYS A 188 -13.88 4.83 -13.20
CA LYS A 188 -12.82 5.33 -14.09
C LYS A 188 -11.61 5.81 -13.29
N GLY A 189 -11.83 6.51 -12.19
CA GLY A 189 -10.77 7.00 -11.31
C GLY A 189 -9.93 5.88 -10.69
N ILE A 190 -10.57 4.86 -10.13
CA ILE A 190 -9.87 3.73 -9.49
C ILE A 190 -9.08 2.89 -10.51
N LEU A 191 -9.63 2.69 -11.71
CA LEU A 191 -8.95 1.99 -12.79
C LEU A 191 -7.76 2.78 -13.33
N ILE A 192 -7.87 4.10 -13.52
CA ILE A 192 -6.75 4.95 -13.93
C ILE A 192 -5.63 4.90 -12.87
N ALA A 193 -5.97 5.04 -11.60
CA ALA A 193 -5.01 4.98 -10.51
C ALA A 193 -4.27 3.63 -10.50
N ASN A 194 -5.02 2.51 -10.53
CA ASN A 194 -4.41 1.18 -10.50
C ASN A 194 -3.57 0.87 -11.76
N THR A 195 -4.00 1.35 -12.92
CA THR A 195 -3.26 1.21 -14.18
C THR A 195 -1.96 2.01 -14.15
N GLY A 196 -1.95 3.21 -13.58
CA GLY A 196 -0.72 3.98 -13.35
C GLY A 196 0.26 3.23 -12.45
N THR A 197 -0.22 2.64 -11.35
CA THR A 197 0.58 1.79 -10.47
C THR A 197 1.17 0.59 -11.22
N MET A 198 0.36 -0.07 -12.07
CA MET A 198 0.81 -1.20 -12.88
C MET A 198 1.96 -0.81 -13.82
N PHE A 199 1.83 0.30 -14.55
CA PHE A 199 2.92 0.76 -15.42
C PHE A 199 4.20 1.05 -14.64
N PHE A 200 4.10 1.71 -13.49
CA PHE A 200 5.26 1.97 -12.65
C PHE A 200 5.93 0.68 -12.15
N TYR A 201 5.13 -0.31 -11.75
CA TYR A 201 5.62 -1.60 -11.26
C TYR A 201 6.27 -2.45 -12.34
N ILE A 202 5.68 -2.52 -13.54
CA ILE A 202 6.31 -3.17 -14.69
C ILE A 202 7.62 -2.47 -15.02
N TYR A 203 7.59 -1.14 -15.13
CA TYR A 203 8.76 -0.33 -15.44
C TYR A 203 9.91 -0.59 -14.45
N ALA A 204 9.66 -0.47 -13.15
CA ALA A 204 10.69 -0.70 -12.14
C ALA A 204 11.21 -2.15 -12.14
N THR A 205 10.32 -3.13 -12.35
CA THR A 205 10.70 -4.55 -12.37
C THR A 205 11.55 -4.90 -13.59
N ILE A 206 11.14 -4.47 -14.78
CA ILE A 206 11.90 -4.67 -16.01
C ILE A 206 13.30 -4.04 -15.89
N LEU A 207 13.41 -2.80 -15.41
CA LEU A 207 14.71 -2.17 -15.21
C LEU A 207 15.61 -2.98 -14.27
N THR A 208 15.06 -3.51 -13.18
CA THR A 208 15.84 -4.37 -12.28
C THR A 208 16.26 -5.68 -12.94
N TYR A 209 15.41 -6.28 -13.78
CA TYR A 209 15.71 -7.57 -14.43
C TYR A 209 16.77 -7.41 -15.54
N ILE A 210 16.80 -6.26 -16.21
CA ILE A 210 17.83 -5.93 -17.20
C ILE A 210 19.18 -5.67 -16.53
N TYR A 211 19.19 -5.06 -15.33
CA TYR A 211 20.41 -4.66 -14.64
C TYR A 211 21.05 -5.80 -13.84
N PHE A 212 20.26 -6.58 -13.10
CA PHE A 212 20.76 -7.68 -12.27
C PHE A 212 20.71 -8.99 -13.06
N SER A 213 21.62 -9.92 -12.75
CA SER A 213 21.52 -11.28 -13.29
C SER A 213 20.29 -12.00 -12.72
N PRO A 214 19.71 -12.99 -13.45
CA PRO A 214 18.52 -13.72 -13.00
C PRO A 214 18.66 -14.40 -11.64
N GLU A 215 19.87 -14.85 -11.29
CA GLU A 215 20.16 -15.39 -9.96
C GLU A 215 20.44 -14.28 -8.94
N GLY A 216 21.24 -13.28 -9.32
CA GLY A 216 21.66 -12.22 -8.39
C GLY A 216 20.51 -11.37 -7.87
N ILE A 217 19.44 -11.16 -8.64
CA ILE A 217 18.30 -10.35 -8.18
C ILE A 217 17.53 -10.98 -7.00
N LYS A 218 17.57 -12.31 -6.87
CA LYS A 218 16.83 -13.02 -5.81
C LYS A 218 17.37 -12.65 -4.44
N ASP A 219 18.68 -12.39 -4.34
CA ASP A 219 19.36 -12.07 -3.08
C ASP A 219 19.35 -10.57 -2.74
N VAL A 220 18.79 -9.71 -3.61
CA VAL A 220 18.74 -8.26 -3.38
C VAL A 220 17.42 -7.86 -2.73
N ILE A 221 17.46 -7.46 -1.46
CA ILE A 221 16.28 -7.08 -0.66
C ILE A 221 15.53 -5.87 -1.26
N TRP A 222 16.25 -4.84 -1.70
CA TRP A 222 15.67 -3.63 -2.32
C TRP A 222 16.29 -3.34 -3.70
N PRO A 223 15.89 -4.07 -4.76
CA PRO A 223 16.52 -3.97 -6.07
C PRO A 223 16.50 -2.55 -6.65
N VAL A 224 15.39 -1.83 -6.47
CA VAL A 224 15.22 -0.46 -6.96
C VAL A 224 16.21 0.52 -6.32
N PHE A 225 16.44 0.42 -5.00
CA PHE A 225 17.44 1.29 -4.36
C PHE A 225 18.87 0.88 -4.72
N HIS A 226 19.12 -0.42 -4.95
CA HIS A 226 20.41 -0.88 -5.43
C HIS A 226 20.73 -0.42 -6.86
N LEU A 227 19.74 -0.28 -7.75
CA LEU A 227 19.94 0.29 -9.09
C LEU A 227 20.62 1.66 -9.02
N LEU A 228 20.22 2.48 -8.04
CA LEU A 228 20.71 3.84 -7.90
C LEU A 228 22.20 3.90 -7.54
N LYS A 229 22.78 2.86 -6.93
CA LYS A 229 24.24 2.77 -6.69
C LYS A 229 25.04 2.74 -8.00
N GLY A 230 24.43 2.29 -9.09
CA GLY A 230 25.04 2.30 -10.42
C GLY A 230 25.14 3.71 -11.02
N ILE A 231 24.40 4.68 -10.50
CA ILE A 231 24.38 6.04 -11.01
C ILE A 231 25.46 6.85 -10.29
N ARG A 232 26.51 7.23 -11.03
CA ARG A 232 27.57 8.11 -10.53
C ARG A 232 27.61 9.38 -11.37
N PHE A 233 27.37 10.52 -10.72
CA PHE A 233 27.58 11.84 -11.32
C PHE A 233 28.87 12.44 -10.76
N SER A 234 29.54 13.28 -11.53
CA SER A 234 30.80 13.92 -11.12
C SER A 234 30.68 14.78 -9.85
N PHE A 235 29.45 15.19 -9.50
CA PHE A 235 29.16 16.06 -8.35
C PHE A 235 28.33 15.36 -7.25
N ILE A 236 27.82 14.14 -7.47
CA ILE A 236 27.04 13.37 -6.49
C ILE A 236 27.49 11.91 -6.53
N GLU A 237 28.08 11.45 -5.43
CA GLU A 237 28.57 10.08 -5.29
C GLU A 237 27.55 9.10 -4.71
N ARG A 238 26.60 9.57 -3.90
CA ARG A 238 25.60 8.73 -3.19
C ARG A 238 24.15 9.15 -3.47
N LEU A 239 23.77 9.12 -4.75
CA LEU A 239 22.43 9.49 -5.21
C LEU A 239 21.33 8.65 -4.56
N GLU A 240 21.63 7.40 -4.20
CA GLU A 240 20.69 6.51 -3.52
C GLU A 240 20.19 7.08 -2.19
N ILE A 241 21.02 7.81 -1.43
CA ILE A 241 20.58 8.44 -0.17
C ILE A 241 19.52 9.50 -0.45
N ILE A 242 19.78 10.38 -1.42
CA ILE A 242 18.89 11.48 -1.77
C ILE A 242 17.56 10.93 -2.26
N TYR A 243 17.61 9.89 -3.11
CA TYR A 243 16.42 9.22 -3.59
C TYR A 243 15.62 8.59 -2.45
N ILE A 244 16.28 7.86 -1.53
CA ILE A 244 15.61 7.24 -0.39
C ILE A 244 14.96 8.29 0.49
N ALA A 245 15.66 9.39 0.82
CA ALA A 245 15.10 10.48 1.61
C ALA A 245 13.82 11.06 0.98
N TYR A 246 13.82 11.24 -0.34
CA TYR A 246 12.64 11.70 -1.08
C TYR A 246 11.55 10.63 -1.16
N TYR A 247 11.92 9.36 -1.27
CA TYR A 247 11.00 8.23 -1.30
C TYR A 247 10.27 8.02 0.04
N LEU A 248 10.81 8.51 1.16
CA LEU A 248 10.08 8.56 2.44
C LEU A 248 8.81 9.40 2.36
N ILE A 249 8.79 10.44 1.51
CA ILE A 249 7.59 11.23 1.22
C ILE A 249 6.57 10.39 0.43
N VAL A 250 7.02 9.44 -0.40
CA VAL A 250 6.11 8.49 -1.05
C VAL A 250 5.52 7.54 0.00
N PHE A 251 6.34 6.99 0.91
CA PHE A 251 5.87 6.12 1.99
C PHE A 251 4.79 6.78 2.87
N SER A 252 4.92 8.07 3.14
CA SER A 252 3.94 8.80 3.95
C SER A 252 2.55 8.84 3.31
N THR A 253 2.44 8.80 1.97
CA THR A 253 1.15 8.75 1.27
C THR A 253 0.39 7.43 1.46
N THR A 254 1.05 6.39 1.98
CA THR A 254 0.40 5.17 2.46
C THR A 254 0.15 5.24 3.97
N ILE A 255 1.17 5.64 4.75
CA ILE A 255 1.10 5.67 6.22
C ILE A 255 -0.01 6.62 6.69
N TYR A 256 -0.06 7.84 6.15
CA TYR A 256 -0.95 8.88 6.66
C TYR A 256 -2.43 8.58 6.38
N PRO A 257 -2.86 8.18 5.16
CA PRO A 257 -4.25 7.82 4.94
C PRO A 257 -4.70 6.60 5.76
N TYR A 258 -3.87 5.57 5.86
CA TYR A 258 -4.20 4.38 6.64
C TYR A 258 -4.35 4.70 8.14
N LEU A 259 -3.43 5.45 8.74
CA LEU A 259 -3.60 5.93 10.11
C LEU A 259 -4.83 6.83 10.23
N PHE A 260 -5.02 7.78 9.32
CA PHE A 260 -6.15 8.71 9.38
C PHE A 260 -7.49 7.98 9.41
N PHE A 261 -7.72 7.04 8.49
CA PHE A 261 -8.99 6.30 8.41
C PHE A 261 -9.14 5.25 9.50
N SER A 262 -8.04 4.65 9.97
CA SER A 262 -8.05 3.80 11.17
C SER A 262 -8.52 4.58 12.40
N LEU A 263 -7.89 5.73 12.68
CA LEU A 263 -8.22 6.58 13.82
C LEU A 263 -9.63 7.15 13.70
N HIS A 264 -10.07 7.55 12.50
CA HIS A 264 -11.43 8.00 12.26
C HIS A 264 -12.46 6.88 12.57
N SER A 265 -12.17 5.65 12.17
CA SER A 265 -13.01 4.49 12.48
C SER A 265 -13.06 4.23 13.99
N MET A 266 -11.91 4.30 14.68
CA MET A 266 -11.84 4.17 16.14
C MET A 266 -12.58 5.27 16.88
N THR A 267 -12.55 6.52 16.39
CA THR A 267 -13.34 7.62 16.99
C THR A 267 -14.85 7.39 16.85
N THR A 268 -15.27 6.70 15.78
CA THR A 268 -16.68 6.38 15.56
C THR A 268 -17.16 5.27 16.50
N ILE A 269 -16.28 4.31 16.83
CA ILE A 269 -16.56 3.22 17.77
C ILE A 269 -16.52 3.73 19.21
N CYS A 270 -15.47 4.47 19.57
CA CYS A 270 -15.24 5.03 20.90
C CYS A 270 -15.79 6.46 21.01
N SER A 271 -17.08 6.65 20.74
CA SER A 271 -17.71 7.98 20.64
C SER A 271 -17.62 8.86 21.91
N ARG A 272 -17.24 8.27 23.05
CA ARG A 272 -17.05 8.98 24.34
C ARG A 272 -15.65 9.57 24.50
N ILE A 273 -14.68 9.14 23.70
CA ILE A 273 -13.28 9.58 23.81
C ILE A 273 -13.04 10.69 22.79
N SER A 274 -12.34 11.75 23.19
CA SER A 274 -12.01 12.83 22.25
C SER A 274 -11.09 12.33 21.14
N ARG A 275 -11.27 12.86 19.94
CA ARG A 275 -10.44 12.53 18.77
C ARG A 275 -8.96 12.77 19.03
N ASN A 276 -8.62 13.82 19.75
CA ASN A 276 -7.24 14.16 20.07
C ASN A 276 -6.60 13.11 20.98
N TRP A 277 -7.34 12.60 21.98
CA TRP A 277 -6.85 11.51 22.82
C TRP A 277 -6.57 10.24 22.01
N ILE A 278 -7.47 9.86 21.10
CA ILE A 278 -7.25 8.68 20.24
C ILE A 278 -6.00 8.86 19.37
N ILE A 279 -5.79 10.05 18.78
CA ILE A 279 -4.59 10.32 17.98
C ILE A 279 -3.33 10.23 18.84
N VAL A 280 -3.29 10.92 19.98
CA VAL A 280 -2.12 10.96 20.88
C VAL A 280 -1.80 9.56 21.41
N SER A 281 -2.79 8.82 21.91
CA SER A 281 -2.59 7.45 22.41
C SER A 281 -2.09 6.51 21.32
N SER A 282 -2.56 6.65 20.09
CA SER A 282 -2.10 5.81 18.97
C SER A 282 -0.66 6.11 18.57
N ILE A 283 -0.27 7.39 18.56
CA ILE A 283 1.11 7.78 18.29
C ILE A 283 2.04 7.31 19.42
N LEU A 284 1.64 7.49 20.67
CA LEU A 284 2.39 6.97 21.82
C LEU A 284 2.53 5.45 21.78
N LEU A 285 1.49 4.73 21.36
CA LEU A 285 1.55 3.29 21.16
C LEU A 285 2.57 2.90 20.07
N ILE A 286 2.54 3.58 18.92
CA ILE A 286 3.51 3.32 17.84
C ILE A 286 4.93 3.61 18.34
N VAL A 287 5.17 4.79 18.91
CA VAL A 287 6.51 5.18 19.41
C VAL A 287 6.98 4.23 20.50
N GLY A 288 6.09 3.84 21.43
CA GLY A 288 6.39 2.87 22.48
C GLY A 288 6.79 1.51 21.92
N VAL A 289 6.03 0.98 20.95
CA VAL A 289 6.39 -0.25 20.26
C VAL A 289 7.77 -0.11 19.62
N PHE A 290 8.05 0.94 18.84
CA PHE A 290 9.37 1.12 18.22
C PHE A 290 10.53 1.41 19.19
N THR A 291 10.22 1.78 20.44
CA THR A 291 11.21 1.99 21.50
C THR A 291 11.58 0.67 22.16
N PHE A 292 10.59 -0.17 22.49
CA PHE A 292 10.80 -1.41 23.25
C PHE A 292 10.95 -2.65 22.37
N PHE A 293 10.40 -2.62 21.16
CA PHE A 293 10.42 -3.73 20.20
C PHE A 293 11.49 -3.46 19.13
N ASN A 294 12.58 -4.22 19.22
CA ASN A 294 13.67 -4.21 18.23
C ASN A 294 13.71 -5.58 17.55
N PRO A 295 12.87 -5.80 16.50
CA PRO A 295 12.70 -7.11 15.93
C PRO A 295 13.97 -7.58 15.21
N ASN A 296 14.30 -8.87 15.37
CA ASN A 296 15.30 -9.50 14.52
C ASN A 296 14.75 -9.76 13.10
N LEU A 297 15.61 -10.15 12.15
CA LEU A 297 15.21 -10.37 10.76
C LEU A 297 14.06 -11.37 10.61
N ASN A 298 14.06 -12.46 11.38
CA ASN A 298 13.00 -13.48 11.33
C ASN A 298 11.64 -12.90 11.78
N GLN A 299 11.65 -12.07 12.81
CA GLN A 299 10.45 -11.39 13.30
C GLN A 299 9.94 -10.36 12.28
N ILE A 300 10.83 -9.62 11.61
CA ILE A 300 10.45 -8.69 10.53
C ILE A 300 9.78 -9.45 9.38
N VAL A 301 10.39 -10.54 8.92
CA VAL A 301 9.84 -11.40 7.86
C VAL A 301 8.47 -11.95 8.27
N PHE A 302 8.31 -12.37 9.53
CA PHE A 302 7.02 -12.83 10.04
C PHE A 302 5.95 -11.72 10.05
N ILE A 303 6.31 -10.50 10.44
CA ILE A 303 5.40 -9.35 10.40
C ILE A 303 4.97 -9.05 8.96
N TYR A 304 5.89 -9.13 8.00
CA TYR A 304 5.57 -8.93 6.59
C TYR A 304 4.63 -10.01 6.08
N PHE A 305 4.87 -11.28 6.43
CA PHE A 305 4.00 -12.40 6.10
C PHE A 305 2.59 -12.24 6.71
N LEU A 306 2.48 -11.81 7.97
CA LEU A 306 1.18 -11.49 8.59
C LEU A 306 0.43 -10.40 7.82
N MET A 307 1.15 -9.37 7.37
CA MET A 307 0.55 -8.31 6.55
C MET A 307 0.03 -8.85 5.22
N ASP A 308 0.76 -9.75 4.56
CA ASP A 308 0.32 -10.36 3.31
C ASP A 308 -0.98 -11.17 3.51
N ILE A 309 -1.09 -11.92 4.62
CA ILE A 309 -2.34 -12.60 5.00
C ILE A 309 -3.47 -11.59 5.20
N PHE A 310 -3.22 -10.51 5.95
CA PHE A 310 -4.24 -9.50 6.20
C PHE A 310 -4.67 -8.78 4.92
N ASN A 311 -3.77 -8.52 3.97
CA ASN A 311 -4.15 -8.00 2.65
C ASN A 311 -5.05 -8.99 1.90
N ILE A 312 -4.74 -10.29 1.91
CA ILE A 312 -5.63 -11.28 1.29
C ILE A 312 -7.02 -11.25 1.96
N ILE A 313 -7.10 -11.17 3.27
CA ILE A 313 -8.38 -11.16 3.99
C ILE A 313 -9.16 -9.85 3.75
N PHE A 314 -8.56 -8.70 4.04
CA PHE A 314 -9.25 -7.41 4.09
C PHE A 314 -9.27 -6.65 2.76
N PHE A 315 -8.24 -6.84 1.92
CA PHE A 315 -8.18 -6.21 0.61
C PHE A 315 -8.79 -7.08 -0.49
N VAL A 316 -8.64 -8.42 -0.44
CA VAL A 316 -9.21 -9.31 -1.48
C VAL A 316 -10.56 -9.91 -1.06
N LEU A 317 -10.60 -10.71 0.00
CA LEU A 317 -11.78 -11.50 0.35
C LEU A 317 -12.93 -10.64 0.88
N PHE A 318 -12.63 -9.65 1.71
CA PHE A 318 -13.64 -8.82 2.36
C PHE A 318 -14.47 -7.98 1.37
N PRO A 319 -13.90 -7.31 0.34
CA PRO A 319 -14.70 -6.66 -0.69
C PRO A 319 -15.59 -7.60 -1.50
N VAL A 320 -15.08 -8.79 -1.84
CA VAL A 320 -15.87 -9.82 -2.54
C VAL A 320 -17.05 -10.26 -1.68
N PHE A 321 -16.80 -10.55 -0.40
CA PHE A 321 -17.82 -10.89 0.58
C PHE A 321 -18.87 -9.78 0.72
N LEU A 322 -18.45 -8.53 0.94
CA LEU A 322 -19.37 -7.39 1.06
C LEU A 322 -20.19 -7.17 -0.20
N PHE A 323 -19.60 -7.32 -1.38
CA PHE A 323 -20.30 -7.16 -2.64
C PHE A 323 -21.38 -8.23 -2.82
N ILE A 324 -21.06 -9.51 -2.61
CA ILE A 324 -22.03 -10.62 -2.68
C ILE A 324 -23.14 -10.41 -1.66
N TYR A 325 -22.79 -10.08 -0.41
CA TYR A 325 -23.76 -9.81 0.64
C TYR A 325 -24.68 -8.63 0.29
N SER A 326 -24.14 -7.56 -0.32
CA SER A 326 -24.94 -6.41 -0.75
C SER A 326 -26.01 -6.78 -1.78
N ILE A 327 -25.72 -7.75 -2.67
CA ILE A 327 -26.68 -8.26 -3.67
C ILE A 327 -27.79 -9.04 -2.95
N LEU A 328 -27.40 -9.99 -2.09
CA LEU A 328 -28.35 -10.81 -1.33
C LEU A 328 -29.27 -9.95 -0.46
N PHE A 329 -28.73 -8.96 0.25
CA PHE A 329 -29.50 -8.05 1.08
C PHE A 329 -30.53 -7.24 0.27
N THR A 330 -30.13 -6.74 -0.90
CA THR A 330 -31.04 -5.98 -1.78
C THR A 330 -32.16 -6.87 -2.33
N TRP A 331 -31.84 -8.11 -2.66
CA TRP A 331 -32.82 -9.09 -3.14
C TRP A 331 -33.84 -9.47 -2.06
N LEU A 332 -33.38 -9.72 -0.83
CA LEU A 332 -34.26 -10.04 0.31
C LEU A 332 -35.17 -8.88 0.72
N THR A 333 -34.66 -7.64 0.67
CA THR A 333 -35.45 -6.45 1.04
C THR A 333 -36.49 -6.09 -0.01
N ARG A 334 -36.20 -6.26 -1.31
CA ARG A 334 -37.19 -6.09 -2.38
C ARG A 334 -38.35 -7.08 -2.28
N ARG A 335 -38.08 -8.33 -1.90
CA ARG A 335 -39.11 -9.36 -1.68
C ARG A 335 -40.02 -9.11 -0.49
N LYS A 336 -39.63 -8.24 0.45
CA LYS A 336 -40.48 -7.85 1.59
C LYS A 336 -41.38 -6.64 1.29
N GLN A 337 -41.14 -5.96 0.16
CA GLN A 337 -41.91 -4.78 -0.28
C GLN A 337 -42.92 -5.09 -1.39
N LEU A 338 -42.78 -6.26 -2.02
CA LEU A 338 -43.80 -6.90 -2.86
C LEU A 338 -44.62 -7.84 -1.98
#